data_AF-A0AAW0P0P8-F1
#
_entry.id   AF-A0AAW0P0P8-F1
#
_cell.length_a   1.000
_cell.length_b   1.000
_cell.length_c   1.000
_cell.angle_alpha   90.00
_cell.angle_beta   90.00
_cell.angle_gamma   90.00
#
_symmetry.space_group_name_H-M   'P 1'
#
loop_
_entity.id
_entity.type
_entity.pdbx_description
1 polymer ?
#
loop_
_entity_poly.entity_id
_entity_poly.type
_entity_poly.pdbx_seq_one_letter_code
_entity_poly.pdbx_strand_id
1 'polypeptide(L)'
;MKRLLLLLLLFILCCDCSEFQGGVMTYHHRKTLQNGSVEMEIRHKTIFKSCTVAHFSCPSEGCVTLSYTDTLIDNATGNFCQIESVWTLRALSNAPFVLSPTVNEVIDVSFSALVDLRNRSDTGRPNNSPQATVPPIIRVPWNCPRYEYLATSDLDGDSVQCRFTVKNMNPPECEQCTTPSVIDYISYLCSFYVPSSSSNSSQGLYAVQMVLEDNSWTRIVLTQTDGTQEVKNIGQSLSKIPVQFLLSVEAAVPSCSLGDYLPEFVSSTPPKGAVLYVQVNEILHINITAQASNSTISALLFSGPSRMTKSGSGGQYVLSWSPVESEEEQTHPVCFSVQALYKVSSLFKSEGEHPEHSENCQYTNWAFLEVMELGIRASWPIYSLS
;
A
#
# COMPACT_ATOMS: atom_id res chain seq x y z
N MET A 1 27.11 24.06 54.56
CA MET A 1 26.01 23.99 53.57
C MET A 1 26.55 24.37 52.21
N LYS A 2 26.53 23.44 51.26
CA LYS A 2 26.19 23.67 49.83
C LYS A 2 26.08 22.27 49.22
N ARG A 3 24.82 21.79 49.15
CA ARG A 3 24.45 20.53 48.51
C ARG A 3 24.73 20.67 47.02
N LEU A 4 25.61 19.82 46.49
CA LEU A 4 25.77 19.65 45.06
C LEU A 4 24.59 18.79 44.59
N LEU A 5 23.55 19.43 44.07
CA LEU A 5 22.40 18.74 43.48
C LEU A 5 22.83 18.28 42.08
N LEU A 6 23.26 17.03 41.98
CA LEU A 6 23.51 16.38 40.69
C LEU A 6 22.13 16.12 40.05
N LEU A 7 21.69 17.00 39.16
CA LEU A 7 20.58 16.70 38.25
C LEU A 7 21.04 15.56 37.34
N LEU A 8 20.59 14.33 37.60
CA LEU A 8 20.52 13.30 36.57
C LEU A 8 19.55 13.81 35.50
N LEU A 9 20.07 14.33 34.39
CA LEU A 9 19.32 14.34 33.14
C LEU A 9 19.11 12.88 32.75
N LEU A 10 17.92 12.34 33.06
CA LEU A 10 17.36 11.24 32.29
C LEU A 10 17.18 11.77 30.86
N PHE A 11 18.18 11.61 30.01
CA PHE A 11 17.91 11.52 28.58
C PHE A 11 17.08 10.25 28.41
N ILE A 12 15.76 10.43 28.34
CA ILE A 12 14.89 9.45 27.71
C ILE A 12 15.36 9.40 26.26
N LEU A 13 16.31 8.52 25.98
CA LEU A 13 16.53 7.99 24.65
C LEU A 13 15.21 7.33 24.27
N CYS A 14 14.34 8.09 23.60
CA CYS A 14 13.25 7.52 22.82
C CYS A 14 13.91 6.80 21.64
N CYS A 15 14.47 5.63 21.92
CA CYS A 15 14.83 4.66 20.91
C CYS A 15 13.56 3.85 20.70
N ASP A 16 12.79 4.25 19.69
CA ASP A 16 11.95 3.38 18.85
C ASP A 16 11.14 4.30 17.93
N CYS A 17 11.80 4.85 16.91
CA CYS A 17 11.05 5.21 15.72
C CYS A 17 10.62 3.89 15.08
N SER A 18 9.31 3.62 15.00
CA SER A 18 8.80 2.47 14.27
C SER A 18 9.41 2.46 12.87
N GLU A 19 10.25 1.47 12.58
CA GLU A 19 10.86 1.30 11.27
C GLU A 19 9.79 0.96 10.23
N PHE A 20 8.76 0.20 10.61
CA PHE A 20 7.65 -0.15 9.72
C PHE A 20 6.66 1.01 9.54
N GLN A 21 6.33 1.30 8.29
CA GLN A 21 5.39 2.36 7.88
C GLN A 21 4.16 1.82 7.15
N GLY A 22 4.16 0.55 6.77
CA GLY A 22 3.00 -0.09 6.14
C GLY A 22 3.38 -1.19 5.17
N GLY A 23 2.37 -1.74 4.51
CA GLY A 23 2.55 -2.71 3.45
C GLY A 23 1.23 -3.28 2.95
N VAL A 24 1.34 -4.12 1.93
CA VAL A 24 0.26 -4.96 1.42
C VAL A 24 0.78 -6.37 1.14
N MET A 25 -0.08 -7.38 1.26
CA MET A 25 0.22 -8.76 0.86
C MET A 25 -0.83 -9.26 -0.13
N THR A 26 -0.40 -10.06 -1.10
CA THR A 26 -1.26 -10.76 -2.06
C THR A 26 -0.71 -12.17 -2.28
N TYR A 27 -1.54 -13.10 -2.73
CA TYR A 27 -1.11 -14.46 -3.03
C TYR A 27 -1.72 -14.99 -4.33
N HIS A 28 -0.96 -15.85 -4.99
CA HIS A 28 -1.33 -16.50 -6.24
C HIS A 28 -1.06 -18.00 -6.17
N HIS A 29 -2.03 -18.79 -6.60
CA HIS A 29 -1.80 -20.21 -6.85
C HIS A 29 -0.81 -20.39 -8.01
N ARG A 30 0.13 -21.34 -7.89
CA ARG A 30 1.02 -21.73 -9.00
C ARG A 30 0.66 -23.10 -9.55
N LYS A 31 0.66 -24.12 -8.69
CA LYS A 31 0.30 -25.49 -9.08
C LYS A 31 -0.07 -26.33 -7.87
N THR A 32 -0.92 -27.33 -8.13
CA THR A 32 -1.22 -28.40 -7.19
C THR A 32 -0.43 -29.64 -7.58
N LEU A 33 0.32 -30.20 -6.63
CA LEU A 33 1.12 -31.42 -6.82
C LEU A 33 0.25 -32.67 -6.65
N GLN A 34 0.70 -33.80 -7.19
CA GLN A 34 -0.06 -35.06 -7.16
C GLN A 34 -0.38 -35.56 -5.74
N ASN A 35 0.44 -35.21 -4.76
CA ASN A 35 0.23 -35.54 -3.36
C ASN A 35 -0.75 -34.60 -2.63
N GLY A 36 -1.39 -33.67 -3.35
CA GLY A 36 -2.35 -32.71 -2.79
C GLY A 36 -1.73 -31.45 -2.19
N SER A 37 -0.40 -31.34 -2.12
CA SER A 37 0.29 -30.10 -1.69
C SER A 37 0.22 -29.03 -2.78
N VAL A 38 0.26 -27.76 -2.38
CA VAL A 38 0.09 -26.63 -3.29
C VAL A 38 1.32 -25.73 -3.25
N GLU A 39 1.87 -25.41 -4.42
CA GLU A 39 2.83 -24.33 -4.56
C GLU A 39 2.10 -23.03 -4.89
N MET A 40 2.48 -21.96 -4.20
CA MET A 40 1.91 -20.64 -4.34
C MET A 40 3.00 -19.58 -4.32
N GLU A 41 2.67 -18.42 -4.86
CA GLU A 41 3.48 -17.21 -4.81
C GLU A 41 2.84 -16.22 -3.84
N ILE A 42 3.61 -15.71 -2.87
CA ILE A 42 3.21 -14.60 -2.01
C ILE A 42 3.99 -13.37 -2.47
N ARG A 43 3.28 -12.29 -2.75
CA ARG A 43 3.89 -10.98 -2.99
C ARG A 43 3.48 -10.06 -1.88
N HIS A 44 4.46 -9.55 -1.14
CA HIS A 44 4.20 -8.47 -0.21
C HIS A 44 5.10 -7.30 -0.49
N LYS A 45 4.53 -6.10 -0.36
CA LYS A 45 5.26 -4.85 -0.41
C LYS A 45 5.28 -4.29 1.00
N THR A 46 6.45 -4.09 1.56
CA THR A 46 6.62 -3.47 2.88
C THR A 46 7.29 -2.13 2.73
N ILE A 47 6.85 -1.17 3.52
CA ILE A 47 7.35 0.20 3.56
C ILE A 47 8.02 0.37 4.91
N PHE A 48 9.31 0.68 4.88
CA PHE A 48 10.10 0.98 6.06
C PHE A 48 10.67 2.38 5.99
N LYS A 49 11.01 2.98 7.13
CA LYS A 49 11.69 4.28 7.18
C LYS A 49 13.10 4.16 6.60
N SER A 50 13.83 3.12 6.99
CA SER A 50 15.10 2.72 6.38
C SER A 50 14.92 1.51 5.46
N CYS A 51 15.89 1.18 4.60
CA CYS A 51 15.81 -0.01 3.75
C CYS A 51 16.14 -1.30 4.53
N THR A 52 15.35 -1.59 5.55
CA THR A 52 15.36 -2.86 6.28
C THR A 52 14.45 -3.86 5.59
N VAL A 53 14.86 -5.13 5.60
CA VAL A 53 14.07 -6.22 5.02
C VAL A 53 13.33 -6.93 6.14
N ALA A 54 12.01 -7.03 6.05
CA ALA A 54 11.23 -7.93 6.88
C ALA A 54 11.24 -9.34 6.27
N HIS A 55 11.57 -10.34 7.09
CA HIS A 55 11.47 -11.74 6.69
C HIS A 55 10.13 -12.31 7.15
N PHE A 56 9.42 -12.94 6.21
CA PHE A 56 8.13 -13.55 6.47
C PHE A 56 8.38 -15.03 6.77
N SER A 57 7.96 -15.51 7.93
CA SER A 57 8.03 -16.94 8.20
C SER A 57 6.69 -17.56 7.83
N CYS A 58 6.76 -18.63 7.04
CA CYS A 58 5.66 -19.57 7.01
C CYS A 58 5.55 -20.21 8.41
N PRO A 59 4.34 -20.39 8.98
CA PRO A 59 4.19 -21.16 10.21
C PRO A 59 4.79 -22.55 9.99
N SER A 60 5.66 -22.99 10.91
CA SER A 60 6.35 -24.28 10.80
C SER A 60 5.41 -25.48 10.62
N GLU A 61 4.14 -25.31 11.00
CA GLU A 61 3.05 -26.24 10.75
C GLU A 61 2.19 -25.72 9.59
N GLY A 62 2.34 -26.31 8.38
CA GLY A 62 1.38 -26.10 7.28
C GLY A 62 1.97 -25.65 5.96
N CYS A 63 3.15 -25.04 5.94
CA CYS A 63 3.86 -24.74 4.69
C CYS A 63 5.40 -24.80 4.85
N VAL A 64 6.11 -24.66 3.73
CA VAL A 64 7.57 -24.51 3.66
C VAL A 64 7.91 -23.41 2.67
N THR A 65 8.88 -22.57 3.01
CA THR A 65 9.49 -21.61 2.09
C THR A 65 10.45 -22.32 1.14
N LEU A 66 10.22 -22.19 -0.17
CA LEU A 66 11.10 -22.76 -1.20
C LEU A 66 12.16 -21.75 -1.67
N SER A 67 11.73 -20.52 -1.92
CA SER A 67 12.61 -19.43 -2.35
C SER A 67 11.98 -18.08 -2.05
N TYR A 68 12.79 -17.03 -2.00
CA TYR A 68 12.34 -15.64 -1.94
C TYR A 68 13.27 -14.74 -2.75
N THR A 69 12.77 -13.58 -3.13
CA THR A 69 13.54 -12.53 -3.81
C THR A 69 13.01 -11.18 -3.38
N ASP A 70 13.92 -10.31 -2.96
CA ASP A 70 13.59 -8.98 -2.47
C ASP A 70 14.03 -7.95 -3.52
N THR A 71 13.12 -7.04 -3.87
CA THR A 71 13.33 -6.01 -4.90
C THR A 71 12.99 -4.65 -4.33
N LEU A 72 13.92 -3.71 -4.39
CA LEU A 72 13.64 -2.31 -4.09
C LEU A 72 12.67 -1.74 -5.14
N ILE A 73 11.53 -1.23 -4.69
CA ILE A 73 10.53 -0.59 -5.55
C ILE A 73 10.78 0.91 -5.64
N ASP A 74 10.85 1.58 -4.49
CA ASP A 74 11.09 3.03 -4.46
C ASP A 74 11.67 3.48 -3.12
N ASN A 75 12.55 4.49 -3.17
CA ASN A 75 13.13 5.18 -2.02
C ASN A 75 13.44 6.66 -2.33
N ALA A 76 12.77 7.25 -3.34
CA ALA A 76 13.18 8.51 -3.96
C ALA A 76 13.35 9.73 -3.02
N THR A 77 12.74 9.72 -1.83
CA THR A 77 12.85 10.83 -0.86
C THR A 77 13.75 10.54 0.33
N GLY A 78 14.26 9.31 0.46
CA GLY A 78 15.05 8.85 1.61
C GLY A 78 14.29 8.73 2.94
N ASN A 79 13.02 9.15 3.00
CA ASN A 79 12.18 9.09 4.19
C ASN A 79 11.30 7.82 4.28
N PHE A 80 11.36 7.00 3.23
CA PHE A 80 10.75 5.69 3.15
C PHE A 80 11.60 4.81 2.21
N CYS A 81 11.41 3.51 2.34
CA CYS A 81 11.94 2.49 1.46
C CYS A 81 10.87 1.42 1.28
N GLN A 82 10.37 1.26 0.07
CA GLN A 82 9.42 0.21 -0.26
C GLN A 82 10.14 -0.93 -0.96
N ILE A 83 10.00 -2.14 -0.41
CA ILE A 83 10.58 -3.37 -0.94
C ILE A 83 9.43 -4.32 -1.25
N GLU A 84 9.42 -4.91 -2.44
CA GLU A 84 8.58 -6.07 -2.76
C GLU A 84 9.40 -7.33 -2.53
N SER A 85 8.87 -8.24 -1.74
CA SER A 85 9.43 -9.58 -1.64
C SER A 85 8.46 -10.58 -2.26
N VAL A 86 8.99 -11.40 -3.17
CA VAL A 86 8.26 -12.44 -3.87
C VAL A 86 8.71 -13.79 -3.34
N TRP A 87 7.82 -14.50 -2.65
CA TRP A 87 8.10 -15.76 -1.98
C TRP A 87 7.39 -16.89 -2.69
N THR A 88 8.11 -17.97 -2.98
CA THR A 88 7.46 -19.23 -3.39
C THR A 88 7.36 -20.12 -2.17
N LEU A 89 6.13 -20.45 -1.79
CA LEU A 89 5.81 -21.31 -0.66
C LEU A 89 5.17 -22.61 -1.15
N ARG A 90 5.33 -23.69 -0.37
CA ARG A 90 4.59 -24.93 -0.55
C ARG A 90 3.75 -25.22 0.68
N ALA A 91 2.43 -25.18 0.55
CA ALA A 91 1.49 -25.58 1.58
C ALA A 91 1.21 -27.09 1.51
N LEU A 92 0.92 -27.72 2.66
CA LEU A 92 0.63 -29.16 2.75
C LEU A 92 -0.64 -29.55 1.99
N SER A 93 -1.60 -28.64 1.90
CA SER A 93 -2.83 -28.77 1.12
C SER A 93 -3.29 -27.41 0.62
N ASN A 94 -4.44 -27.36 -0.06
CA ASN A 94 -5.10 -26.11 -0.42
C ASN A 94 -6.04 -25.58 0.67
N ALA A 95 -6.08 -26.21 1.86
CA ALA A 95 -6.94 -25.81 2.96
C ALA A 95 -6.56 -24.41 3.48
N PRO A 96 -7.49 -23.71 4.17
CA PRO A 96 -7.20 -22.38 4.68
C PRO A 96 -6.13 -22.38 5.77
N PHE A 97 -5.25 -21.40 5.76
CA PHE A 97 -4.28 -21.17 6.83
C PHE A 97 -3.96 -19.68 6.95
N VAL A 98 -3.42 -19.29 8.10
CA VAL A 98 -3.00 -17.91 8.35
C VAL A 98 -1.50 -17.78 8.11
N LEU A 99 -1.12 -16.80 7.29
CA LEU A 99 0.25 -16.33 7.15
C LEU A 99 0.45 -15.11 8.04
N SER A 100 1.38 -15.19 8.98
CA SER A 100 1.72 -14.09 9.89
C SER A 100 3.23 -13.84 9.83
N PRO A 101 3.68 -12.64 9.41
CA PRO A 101 5.10 -12.30 9.45
C PRO A 101 5.58 -12.16 10.88
N THR A 102 6.75 -12.72 11.14
CA THR A 102 7.61 -12.32 12.25
C THR A 102 8.65 -11.35 11.72
N VAL A 103 8.41 -10.05 11.85
CA VAL A 103 9.46 -9.05 11.55
C VAL A 103 10.51 -9.16 12.66
N ASN A 104 11.60 -9.88 12.39
CA ASN A 104 12.72 -9.96 13.34
C ASN A 104 13.20 -8.54 13.65
N GLU A 105 13.20 -8.18 14.93
CA GLU A 105 13.72 -6.94 15.53
C GLU A 105 12.89 -5.64 15.39
N VAL A 106 11.66 -5.68 14.87
CA VAL A 106 10.74 -4.51 14.94
C VAL A 106 9.52 -4.88 15.77
N ILE A 107 9.49 -4.35 16.99
CA ILE A 107 8.45 -4.58 18.00
C ILE A 107 7.07 -4.11 17.45
N ASP A 108 6.04 -4.94 17.61
CA ASP A 108 4.59 -4.61 17.56
C ASP A 108 3.86 -4.43 16.21
N VAL A 109 4.21 -5.17 15.15
CA VAL A 109 3.41 -5.17 13.90
C VAL A 109 2.72 -6.50 13.67
N SER A 110 1.38 -6.52 13.73
CA SER A 110 0.58 -7.61 13.17
C SER A 110 0.20 -7.31 11.72
N PHE A 111 0.50 -8.25 10.84
CA PHE A 111 0.33 -8.11 9.40
C PHE A 111 -0.03 -9.47 8.77
N SER A 112 -1.16 -10.03 9.19
CA SER A 112 -1.53 -11.41 8.85
C SER A 112 -2.51 -11.49 7.66
N ALA A 113 -2.38 -12.54 6.84
CA ALA A 113 -3.31 -12.87 5.76
C ALA A 113 -3.99 -14.22 6.02
N LEU A 114 -5.30 -14.31 5.75
CA LEU A 114 -6.00 -15.59 5.67
C LEU A 114 -5.94 -16.06 4.21
N VAL A 115 -5.17 -17.10 3.98
CA VAL A 115 -5.02 -17.74 2.67
C VAL A 115 -6.03 -18.87 2.56
N ASP A 116 -6.78 -18.91 1.46
CA ASP A 116 -7.64 -20.04 1.09
C ASP A 116 -7.36 -20.33 -0.39
N LEU A 117 -6.87 -21.53 -0.71
CA LEU A 117 -6.52 -21.92 -2.07
C LEU A 117 -7.46 -23.00 -2.60
N ARG A 118 -8.59 -23.22 -1.92
CA ARG A 118 -9.54 -24.26 -2.31
C ARG A 118 -10.14 -23.97 -3.68
N ASN A 119 -10.45 -25.05 -4.39
CA ASN A 119 -11.06 -24.94 -5.71
C ASN A 119 -12.51 -24.49 -5.56
N ARG A 120 -12.88 -23.45 -6.28
CA ARG A 120 -14.21 -22.87 -6.25
C ARG A 120 -15.12 -23.53 -7.28
N SER A 121 -16.38 -23.73 -6.93
CA SER A 121 -17.37 -24.33 -7.82
C SER A 121 -17.84 -23.43 -8.97
N ASP A 122 -17.70 -22.11 -8.82
CA ASP A 122 -18.14 -21.10 -9.78
C ASP A 122 -17.10 -20.82 -10.88
N THR A 123 -15.81 -20.70 -10.51
CA THR A 123 -14.72 -20.45 -11.46
C THR A 123 -14.04 -21.75 -11.93
N GLY A 124 -14.20 -22.85 -11.18
CA GLY A 124 -13.47 -24.09 -11.40
C GLY A 124 -11.96 -24.00 -11.12
N ARG A 125 -11.50 -22.88 -10.55
CA ARG A 125 -10.10 -22.57 -10.25
C ARG A 125 -9.90 -22.42 -8.74
N PRO A 126 -8.65 -22.52 -8.23
CA PRO A 126 -8.31 -22.09 -6.88
C PRO A 126 -8.69 -20.64 -6.63
N ASN A 127 -9.09 -20.31 -5.39
CA ASN A 127 -9.36 -18.94 -4.99
C ASN A 127 -8.10 -18.05 -5.07
N ASN A 128 -8.28 -16.81 -5.51
CA ASN A 128 -7.26 -15.77 -5.53
C ASN A 128 -7.45 -14.80 -4.37
N SER A 129 -6.37 -14.12 -3.95
CA SER A 129 -6.52 -13.02 -3.01
C SER A 129 -7.10 -11.80 -3.72
N PRO A 130 -7.75 -10.89 -2.98
CA PRO A 130 -7.89 -9.52 -3.43
C PRO A 130 -6.51 -8.99 -3.77
N GLN A 131 -6.45 -8.08 -4.72
CA GLN A 131 -5.24 -7.38 -5.09
C GLN A 131 -5.34 -5.94 -4.66
N ALA A 132 -4.26 -5.43 -4.08
CA ALA A 132 -4.12 -4.04 -3.78
C ALA A 132 -2.67 -3.58 -3.84
N THR A 133 -2.49 -2.28 -3.96
CA THR A 133 -1.20 -1.63 -3.74
C THR A 133 -1.42 -0.30 -3.06
N VAL A 134 -0.49 0.10 -2.20
CA VAL A 134 -0.57 1.36 -1.47
C VAL A 134 0.65 2.22 -1.78
N PRO A 135 0.47 3.54 -1.91
CA PRO A 135 1.61 4.43 -2.00
C PRO A 135 2.35 4.44 -0.66
N PRO A 136 3.66 4.74 -0.65
CA PRO A 136 4.46 4.74 0.57
C PRO A 136 3.88 5.62 1.70
N ILE A 137 3.33 6.78 1.33
CA ILE A 137 2.66 7.69 2.25
C ILE A 137 1.61 8.50 1.49
N ILE A 138 0.42 8.63 2.09
CA ILE A 138 -0.65 9.50 1.59
C ILE A 138 -0.56 10.83 2.29
N ARG A 139 -0.53 11.95 1.57
CA ARG A 139 -0.34 13.29 2.15
C ARG A 139 -1.49 14.22 1.79
N VAL A 140 -2.12 14.80 2.81
CA VAL A 140 -3.33 15.63 2.68
C VAL A 140 -3.21 16.87 3.58
N PRO A 141 -3.41 18.10 3.09
CA PRO A 141 -3.45 19.29 3.94
C PRO A 141 -4.66 19.25 4.82
N TRP A 142 -4.49 19.72 6.05
CA TRP A 142 -5.63 19.84 6.95
C TRP A 142 -6.73 20.78 6.43
N ASN A 143 -6.45 21.71 5.49
CA ASN A 143 -7.47 22.61 4.95
C ASN A 143 -8.07 22.16 3.60
N CYS A 144 -7.65 21.02 3.06
CA CYS A 144 -8.11 20.54 1.76
C CYS A 144 -8.87 19.22 1.89
N PRO A 145 -10.21 19.27 1.99
CA PRO A 145 -11.01 18.07 2.12
C PRO A 145 -10.94 17.24 0.84
N ARG A 146 -10.74 15.92 0.95
CA ARG A 146 -10.69 15.05 -0.23
C ARG A 146 -11.02 13.59 0.06
N TYR A 147 -11.47 12.90 -0.97
CA TYR A 147 -11.63 11.45 -0.96
C TYR A 147 -10.36 10.77 -1.46
N GLU A 148 -9.99 9.71 -0.76
CA GLU A 148 -8.95 8.76 -1.14
C GLU A 148 -9.56 7.39 -1.35
N TYR A 149 -8.97 6.65 -2.28
CA TYR A 149 -9.46 5.36 -2.70
C TYR A 149 -8.30 4.38 -2.65
N LEU A 150 -8.51 3.25 -1.98
CA LEU A 150 -7.56 2.15 -2.06
C LEU A 150 -7.73 1.45 -3.39
N ALA A 151 -6.59 1.16 -3.98
CA ALA A 151 -6.56 0.44 -5.22
C ALA A 151 -6.88 -1.03 -4.99
N THR A 152 -8.08 -1.49 -5.36
CA THR A 152 -8.52 -2.85 -5.08
C THR A 152 -9.20 -3.54 -6.26
N SER A 153 -8.89 -4.81 -6.45
CA SER A 153 -9.54 -5.66 -7.45
C SER A 153 -9.50 -7.12 -7.03
N ASP A 154 -10.43 -7.93 -7.51
CA ASP A 154 -10.41 -9.38 -7.34
C ASP A 154 -10.47 -10.08 -8.69
N LEU A 155 -9.68 -11.15 -8.87
CA LEU A 155 -9.58 -11.86 -10.15
C LEU A 155 -10.68 -12.89 -10.39
N ASP A 156 -11.31 -13.37 -9.32
CA ASP A 156 -12.42 -14.31 -9.41
C ASP A 156 -13.77 -13.58 -9.62
N GLY A 157 -13.75 -12.24 -9.56
CA GLY A 157 -14.93 -11.39 -9.75
C GLY A 157 -15.69 -11.12 -8.45
N ASP A 158 -15.05 -11.35 -7.31
CA ASP A 158 -15.65 -11.20 -6.00
C ASP A 158 -15.73 -9.73 -5.53
N SER A 159 -16.56 -9.49 -4.52
CA SER A 159 -16.63 -8.18 -3.86
C SER A 159 -15.48 -8.05 -2.88
N VAL A 160 -14.59 -7.09 -3.12
CA VAL A 160 -13.59 -6.69 -2.12
C VAL A 160 -14.25 -5.76 -1.12
N GLN A 161 -14.35 -6.17 0.14
CA GLN A 161 -14.78 -5.31 1.24
C GLN A 161 -13.58 -4.92 2.09
N CYS A 162 -13.46 -3.63 2.39
CA CYS A 162 -12.39 -3.16 3.25
C CYS A 162 -12.97 -2.86 4.65
N ARG A 163 -12.18 -3.08 5.71
CA ARG A 163 -12.50 -2.63 7.07
C ARG A 163 -11.22 -2.38 7.88
N PHE A 164 -11.33 -1.63 8.97
CA PHE A 164 -10.22 -1.49 9.90
C PHE A 164 -9.91 -2.82 10.59
N THR A 165 -8.63 -2.99 10.92
CA THR A 165 -8.11 -4.14 11.65
C THR A 165 -8.68 -4.22 13.07
N VAL A 166 -8.90 -5.43 13.58
CA VAL A 166 -9.51 -5.68 14.90
C VAL A 166 -8.53 -6.45 15.81
N LYS A 167 -8.35 -5.96 17.04
CA LYS A 167 -7.42 -6.55 18.02
C LYS A 167 -7.86 -7.93 18.49
N ASN A 168 -9.15 -8.10 18.73
CA ASN A 168 -9.73 -9.28 19.38
C ASN A 168 -9.99 -10.44 18.40
N MET A 169 -9.28 -10.48 17.28
CA MET A 169 -9.29 -11.60 16.33
C MET A 169 -8.31 -12.69 16.78
N ASN A 170 -8.45 -13.89 16.21
CA ASN A 170 -7.51 -14.98 16.44
C ASN A 170 -6.94 -15.49 15.10
N PRO A 171 -5.70 -15.13 14.74
CA PRO A 171 -4.79 -14.23 15.47
C PRO A 171 -5.20 -12.74 15.39
N PRO A 172 -4.68 -11.87 16.27
CA PRO A 172 -4.92 -10.43 16.21
C PRO A 172 -4.50 -9.82 14.87
N GLU A 173 -5.30 -8.91 14.31
CA GLU A 173 -4.97 -8.24 13.02
C GLU A 173 -4.08 -7.00 13.21
N CYS A 174 -3.91 -6.55 14.47
CA CYS A 174 -3.15 -5.38 14.87
C CYS A 174 -2.85 -5.46 16.38
N GLU A 175 -1.70 -4.93 16.79
CA GLU A 175 -1.35 -4.79 18.21
C GLU A 175 -2.02 -3.56 18.83
N GLN A 176 -2.01 -2.45 18.08
CA GLN A 176 -2.68 -1.20 18.42
C GLN A 176 -3.63 -0.77 17.31
N CYS A 177 -4.89 -1.21 17.41
CA CYS A 177 -5.90 -0.96 16.41
C CYS A 177 -6.55 0.41 16.62
N THR A 178 -5.88 1.48 16.19
CA THR A 178 -6.40 2.84 16.30
C THR A 178 -6.90 3.30 14.95
N THR A 179 -8.21 3.42 14.78
CA THR A 179 -8.78 4.12 13.63
C THR A 179 -8.41 5.59 13.71
N PRO A 180 -7.81 6.19 12.67
CA PRO A 180 -7.50 7.61 12.67
C PRO A 180 -8.77 8.45 12.82
N SER A 181 -8.78 9.36 13.79
CA SER A 181 -9.92 10.28 14.00
C SER A 181 -10.06 11.35 12.91
N VAL A 182 -9.06 11.46 12.03
CA VAL A 182 -9.00 12.41 10.93
C VAL A 182 -9.56 11.85 9.61
N ILE A 183 -10.16 10.66 9.64
CA ILE A 183 -10.78 10.06 8.44
C ILE A 183 -12.20 9.57 8.73
N ASP A 184 -13.09 9.84 7.80
CA ASP A 184 -14.37 9.13 7.67
C ASP A 184 -14.21 8.01 6.64
N TYR A 185 -14.95 6.91 6.78
CA TYR A 185 -14.70 5.69 6.00
C TYR A 185 -15.96 5.08 5.38
N ILE A 186 -15.83 4.61 4.13
CA ILE A 186 -16.91 3.93 3.39
C ILE A 186 -16.45 2.53 2.99
N SER A 187 -17.00 1.51 3.68
CA SER A 187 -16.52 0.12 3.61
C SER A 187 -16.58 -0.53 2.23
N TYR A 188 -17.72 -0.42 1.54
CA TYR A 188 -17.97 -1.09 0.27
C TYR A 188 -17.26 -0.43 -0.93
N LEU A 189 -16.69 0.77 -0.76
CA LEU A 189 -15.90 1.46 -1.79
C LEU A 189 -14.40 1.43 -1.51
N CYS A 190 -13.98 0.83 -0.38
CA CYS A 190 -12.58 0.89 0.06
C CYS A 190 -12.01 2.32 0.02
N SER A 191 -12.83 3.30 0.41
CA SER A 191 -12.50 4.72 0.30
C SER A 191 -12.62 5.42 1.65
N PHE A 192 -11.78 6.42 1.87
CA PHE A 192 -11.82 7.26 3.06
C PHE A 192 -11.84 8.74 2.67
N TYR A 193 -12.52 9.53 3.49
CA TYR A 193 -12.64 10.98 3.35
C TYR A 193 -11.82 11.65 4.44
N VAL A 194 -10.95 12.57 4.04
CA VAL A 194 -10.19 13.40 4.98
C VAL A 194 -10.91 14.76 5.02
N PRO A 195 -11.63 15.10 6.09
CA PRO A 195 -12.30 16.39 6.22
C PRO A 195 -11.30 17.52 6.43
N SER A 196 -11.72 18.75 6.11
CA SER A 196 -10.99 19.94 6.50
C SER A 196 -11.08 20.17 8.01
N SER A 197 -9.96 20.48 8.65
CA SER A 197 -9.88 20.98 10.01
C SER A 197 -9.90 22.52 10.02
N SER A 198 -10.25 23.12 11.16
CA SER A 198 -10.16 24.57 11.39
C SER A 198 -8.85 24.99 12.07
N SER A 199 -8.01 24.04 12.45
CA SER A 199 -6.74 24.29 13.16
C SER A 199 -5.67 23.29 12.76
N ASN A 200 -4.41 23.61 13.08
CA ASN A 200 -3.27 22.74 12.86
C ASN A 200 -3.20 21.52 13.81
N SER A 201 -4.15 21.37 14.74
CA SER A 201 -4.15 20.27 15.72
C SER A 201 -4.31 18.88 15.09
N SER A 202 -4.87 18.82 13.87
CA SER A 202 -4.98 17.62 13.04
C SER A 202 -3.70 17.28 12.28
N GLN A 203 -2.66 18.11 12.31
CA GLN A 203 -1.42 17.79 11.61
C GLN A 203 -0.71 16.63 12.30
N GLY A 204 -0.14 15.73 11.50
CA GLY A 204 0.61 14.60 12.02
C GLY A 204 0.55 13.38 11.12
N LEU A 205 1.21 12.33 11.59
CA LEU A 205 1.23 11.02 10.96
C LEU A 205 0.19 10.12 11.64
N TYR A 206 -0.61 9.44 10.82
CA TYR A 206 -1.64 8.51 11.23
C TYR A 206 -1.41 7.16 10.55
N ALA A 207 -1.34 6.10 11.33
CA ALA A 207 -1.31 4.74 10.78
C ALA A 207 -2.74 4.35 10.35
N VAL A 208 -2.90 4.00 9.07
CA VAL A 208 -4.14 3.43 8.55
C VAL A 208 -3.92 1.93 8.42
N GLN A 209 -4.65 1.14 9.20
CA GLN A 209 -4.52 -0.32 9.23
C GLN A 209 -5.84 -0.98 8.87
N MET A 210 -5.86 -1.66 7.72
CA MET A 210 -7.07 -2.23 7.14
C MET A 210 -6.86 -3.68 6.72
N VAL A 211 -7.98 -4.39 6.57
CA VAL A 211 -8.08 -5.72 6.00
C VAL A 211 -9.01 -5.65 4.81
N LEU A 212 -8.58 -6.24 3.70
CA LEU A 212 -9.41 -6.48 2.52
C LEU A 212 -9.93 -7.91 2.61
N GLU A 213 -11.24 -8.05 2.54
CA GLU A 213 -11.97 -9.31 2.60
C GLU A 213 -12.53 -9.63 1.23
N ASP A 214 -12.24 -10.84 0.79
CA ASP A 214 -12.68 -11.44 -0.46
C ASP A 214 -14.04 -12.11 -0.28
N ASN A 215 -15.10 -11.56 -0.87
CA ASN A 215 -16.47 -12.04 -0.66
C ASN A 215 -17.17 -12.38 -1.97
N SER A 216 -17.51 -13.65 -2.15
CA SER A 216 -18.30 -14.06 -3.31
C SER A 216 -19.71 -13.44 -3.32
N TRP A 217 -20.13 -13.02 -4.51
CA TRP A 217 -21.49 -12.56 -4.80
C TRP A 217 -22.52 -13.70 -4.81
N THR A 218 -22.05 -14.94 -4.87
CA THR A 218 -22.92 -16.11 -4.95
C THR A 218 -22.57 -17.12 -3.86
N ARG A 219 -23.45 -18.11 -3.69
CA ARG A 219 -23.17 -19.25 -2.82
C ARG A 219 -22.27 -20.22 -3.59
N ILE A 220 -21.07 -20.48 -3.07
CA ILE A 220 -20.08 -21.34 -3.72
C ILE A 220 -19.71 -22.53 -2.83
N VAL A 221 -19.19 -23.59 -3.47
CA VAL A 221 -18.60 -24.75 -2.79
C VAL A 221 -17.08 -24.69 -2.97
N LEU A 222 -16.35 -24.67 -1.87
CA LEU A 222 -14.90 -24.77 -1.83
C LEU A 222 -14.50 -26.21 -1.62
N THR A 223 -13.67 -26.75 -2.52
CA THR A 223 -13.21 -28.14 -2.49
C THR A 223 -11.73 -28.23 -2.14
N GLN A 224 -11.41 -28.99 -1.11
CA GLN A 224 -10.05 -29.30 -0.67
C GLN A 224 -9.42 -30.41 -1.51
N THR A 225 -8.09 -30.53 -1.47
CA THR A 225 -7.35 -31.57 -2.20
C THR A 225 -7.64 -33.00 -1.71
N ASP A 226 -8.15 -33.17 -0.50
CA ASP A 226 -8.64 -34.45 0.03
C ASP A 226 -10.10 -34.77 -0.35
N GLY A 227 -10.77 -33.87 -1.07
CA GLY A 227 -12.17 -33.97 -1.46
C GLY A 227 -13.17 -33.38 -0.46
N THR A 228 -12.71 -32.90 0.70
CA THR A 228 -13.57 -32.22 1.68
C THR A 228 -14.17 -30.95 1.07
N GLN A 229 -15.46 -30.72 1.29
CA GLN A 229 -16.18 -29.57 0.75
C GLN A 229 -16.72 -28.68 1.87
N GLU A 230 -16.63 -27.36 1.67
CA GLU A 230 -17.28 -26.35 2.50
C GLU A 230 -18.16 -25.48 1.62
N VAL A 231 -19.38 -25.19 2.10
CA VAL A 231 -20.25 -24.22 1.44
C VAL A 231 -19.99 -22.84 2.02
N LYS A 232 -19.64 -21.88 1.17
CA LYS A 232 -19.57 -20.45 1.50
C LYS A 232 -20.81 -19.74 0.98
N ASN A 233 -21.51 -19.04 1.87
CA ASN A 233 -22.68 -18.23 1.51
C ASN A 233 -22.25 -16.83 1.07
N ILE A 234 -23.19 -16.11 0.45
CA ILE A 234 -23.00 -14.74 -0.02
C ILE A 234 -22.51 -13.85 1.11
N GLY A 235 -21.47 -13.06 0.85
CA GLY A 235 -20.89 -12.13 1.81
C GLY A 235 -20.04 -12.77 2.91
N GLN A 236 -19.80 -14.09 2.86
CA GLN A 236 -18.80 -14.71 3.73
C GLN A 236 -17.42 -14.63 3.08
N SER A 237 -16.47 -14.09 3.84
CA SER A 237 -15.10 -13.94 3.38
C SER A 237 -14.45 -15.30 3.11
N LEU A 238 -13.90 -15.46 1.91
CA LEU A 238 -13.09 -16.60 1.48
C LEU A 238 -11.67 -16.43 1.99
N SER A 239 -11.11 -15.25 1.76
CA SER A 239 -9.74 -14.91 2.12
C SER A 239 -9.61 -13.46 2.58
N LYS A 240 -8.48 -13.13 3.21
CA LYS A 240 -8.20 -11.80 3.77
C LYS A 240 -6.75 -11.41 3.57
N ILE A 241 -6.53 -10.14 3.20
CA ILE A 241 -5.18 -9.58 3.12
C ILE A 241 -5.05 -8.28 3.93
N PRO A 242 -3.89 -8.04 4.57
CA PRO A 242 -3.62 -6.79 5.26
C PRO A 242 -3.23 -5.68 4.27
N VAL A 243 -3.71 -4.48 4.53
CA VAL A 243 -3.31 -3.24 3.85
C VAL A 243 -3.07 -2.17 4.91
N GLN A 244 -1.81 -1.75 5.04
CA GLN A 244 -1.40 -0.75 6.03
C GLN A 244 -0.56 0.34 5.36
N PHE A 245 -0.76 1.60 5.74
CA PHE A 245 0.01 2.73 5.19
C PHE A 245 -0.04 3.93 6.14
N LEU A 246 0.86 4.90 5.93
CA LEU A 246 0.82 6.17 6.63
C LEU A 246 -0.01 7.21 5.88
N LEU A 247 -0.89 7.89 6.62
CA LEU A 247 -1.52 9.14 6.23
C LEU A 247 -0.82 10.29 6.96
N SER A 248 -0.27 11.24 6.21
CA SER A 248 0.28 12.49 6.72
C SER A 248 -0.71 13.60 6.50
N VAL A 249 -1.21 14.17 7.60
CA VAL A 249 -1.97 15.42 7.55
C VAL A 249 -0.98 16.58 7.63
N GLU A 250 -0.83 17.27 6.50
CA GLU A 250 0.13 18.35 6.28
C GLU A 250 -0.46 19.71 6.66
N ALA A 251 0.36 20.75 6.79
CA ALA A 251 -0.15 22.12 6.96
C ALA A 251 -0.92 22.61 5.74
N ALA A 252 -1.64 23.71 5.97
CA ALA A 252 -2.52 24.28 5.00
C ALA A 252 -1.77 24.82 3.78
N VAL A 253 -2.42 24.71 2.64
CA VAL A 253 -2.03 25.40 1.42
C VAL A 253 -2.90 26.61 1.14
N PRO A 254 -2.39 27.62 0.42
CA PRO A 254 -3.18 28.80 0.09
C PRO A 254 -4.41 28.50 -0.78
N SER A 255 -4.35 27.47 -1.62
CA SER A 255 -5.47 27.00 -2.45
C SER A 255 -5.48 25.48 -2.52
N CYS A 256 -6.68 24.91 -2.44
CA CYS A 256 -6.93 23.47 -2.61
C CYS A 256 -7.31 23.10 -4.05
N SER A 257 -7.31 24.06 -4.98
CA SER A 257 -7.52 23.77 -6.39
C SER A 257 -6.31 23.00 -6.92
N LEU A 258 -6.58 21.91 -7.63
CA LEU A 258 -5.55 21.16 -8.37
C LEU A 258 -4.92 22.10 -9.43
N GLY A 259 -3.61 22.00 -9.62
CA GLY A 259 -2.85 22.81 -10.56
C GLY A 259 -2.37 24.16 -10.02
N ASP A 260 -2.90 24.62 -8.87
CA ASP A 260 -2.39 25.82 -8.18
C ASP A 260 -1.14 25.47 -7.36
N TYR A 261 -1.34 24.85 -6.19
CA TYR A 261 -0.29 24.40 -5.28
C TYR A 261 -0.24 22.88 -5.19
N LEU A 262 -1.40 22.24 -5.25
CA LEU A 262 -1.54 20.79 -5.40
C LEU A 262 -1.21 20.45 -6.86
N PRO A 263 -0.35 19.46 -7.14
CA PRO A 263 -0.16 18.93 -8.47
C PRO A 263 -1.48 18.45 -9.05
N GLU A 264 -1.63 18.68 -10.35
CA GLU A 264 -2.69 18.12 -11.18
C GLU A 264 -2.04 17.23 -12.23
N PHE A 265 -2.52 16.00 -12.36
CA PHE A 265 -2.21 15.16 -13.50
C PHE A 265 -2.89 15.68 -14.75
N VAL A 266 -2.11 15.85 -15.80
CA VAL A 266 -2.60 16.29 -17.11
C VAL A 266 -2.39 15.23 -18.17
N SER A 267 -2.94 15.49 -19.35
CA SER A 267 -2.95 14.56 -20.47
C SER A 267 -1.56 14.01 -20.83
N SER A 268 -1.64 12.80 -21.40
CA SER A 268 -0.72 11.67 -21.43
C SER A 268 -0.70 10.79 -20.17
N THR A 269 -1.05 11.31 -18.99
CA THR A 269 -1.27 10.47 -17.79
C THR A 269 -2.54 9.64 -17.98
N PRO A 270 -2.52 8.32 -17.74
CA PRO A 270 -3.74 7.52 -17.74
C PRO A 270 -4.80 8.10 -16.79
N PRO A 271 -6.09 7.81 -16.95
CA PRO A 271 -7.07 8.18 -15.93
C PRO A 271 -7.00 7.23 -14.73
N LYS A 272 -7.52 7.68 -13.58
CA LYS A 272 -7.68 6.83 -12.40
C LYS A 272 -8.53 5.59 -12.71
N GLY A 273 -8.07 4.43 -12.25
CA GLY A 273 -8.70 3.14 -12.47
C GLY A 273 -8.51 2.60 -13.89
N ALA A 274 -7.62 3.22 -14.70
CA ALA A 274 -7.35 2.71 -16.03
C ALA A 274 -6.73 1.31 -15.96
N VAL A 275 -7.13 0.49 -16.93
CA VAL A 275 -6.61 -0.85 -17.11
C VAL A 275 -5.69 -0.89 -18.31
N LEU A 276 -4.42 -1.21 -18.09
CA LEU A 276 -3.42 -1.31 -19.15
C LEU A 276 -3.10 -2.78 -19.42
N TYR A 277 -2.97 -3.12 -20.70
CA TYR A 277 -2.69 -4.48 -21.16
C TYR A 277 -1.31 -4.51 -21.81
N VAL A 278 -0.52 -5.53 -21.50
CA VAL A 278 0.83 -5.74 -22.05
C VAL A 278 1.10 -7.24 -22.19
N GLN A 279 1.80 -7.64 -23.25
CA GLN A 279 2.20 -9.03 -23.44
C GLN A 279 3.51 -9.35 -22.70
N VAL A 280 3.74 -10.62 -22.41
CA VAL A 280 5.00 -11.10 -21.84
C VAL A 280 6.17 -10.64 -22.72
N ASN A 281 7.23 -10.13 -22.10
CA ASN A 281 8.42 -9.56 -22.74
C ASN A 281 8.21 -8.26 -23.56
N GLU A 282 7.01 -7.70 -23.61
CA GLU A 282 6.80 -6.35 -24.14
C GLU A 282 7.03 -5.29 -23.05
N ILE A 283 7.49 -4.11 -23.44
CA ILE A 283 7.67 -2.99 -22.50
C ILE A 283 6.40 -2.13 -22.50
N LEU A 284 5.76 -2.05 -21.34
CA LEU A 284 4.72 -1.08 -21.06
C LEU A 284 5.35 0.24 -20.61
N HIS A 285 4.98 1.34 -21.27
CA HIS A 285 5.33 2.70 -20.84
C HIS A 285 4.10 3.42 -20.28
N ILE A 286 4.22 3.91 -19.05
CA ILE A 286 3.22 4.74 -18.40
C ILE A 286 3.79 6.15 -18.29
N ASN A 287 3.34 7.01 -19.19
CA ASN A 287 3.71 8.43 -19.17
C ASN A 287 2.91 9.14 -18.08
N ILE A 288 3.57 9.92 -17.25
CA ILE A 288 2.96 10.66 -16.15
C ILE A 288 3.40 12.11 -16.28
N THR A 289 2.43 12.99 -16.46
CA THR A 289 2.64 14.43 -16.53
C THR A 289 1.83 15.12 -15.44
N ALA A 290 2.51 15.90 -14.60
CA ALA A 290 1.89 16.68 -13.55
C ALA A 290 2.35 18.14 -13.59
N GLN A 291 1.44 19.05 -13.27
CA GLN A 291 1.70 20.49 -13.25
C GLN A 291 1.24 21.13 -11.94
N ALA A 292 1.93 22.21 -11.56
CA ALA A 292 1.48 23.14 -10.54
C ALA A 292 2.03 24.54 -10.85
N SER A 293 1.22 25.58 -10.65
CA SER A 293 1.55 26.96 -11.05
C SER A 293 2.33 27.70 -9.97
N ASN A 294 2.02 27.43 -8.70
CA ASN A 294 2.54 28.14 -7.53
C ASN A 294 3.39 27.24 -6.62
N SER A 295 3.67 26.01 -7.04
CA SER A 295 4.59 25.08 -6.37
C SER A 295 5.48 24.40 -7.41
N THR A 296 6.57 23.79 -6.95
CA THR A 296 7.54 23.13 -7.83
C THR A 296 7.49 21.62 -7.64
N ILE A 297 7.21 20.90 -8.72
CA ILE A 297 7.22 19.43 -8.72
C ILE A 297 8.62 18.92 -8.35
N SER A 298 8.71 18.10 -7.30
CA SER A 298 9.98 17.64 -6.72
C SER A 298 10.26 16.16 -6.96
N ALA A 299 9.26 15.30 -6.88
CA ALA A 299 9.43 13.85 -6.99
C ALA A 299 8.16 13.14 -7.48
N LEU A 300 8.35 11.99 -8.12
CA LEU A 300 7.32 10.97 -8.28
C LEU A 300 7.61 9.84 -7.28
N LEU A 301 6.64 9.45 -6.48
CA LEU A 301 6.65 8.22 -5.69
C LEU A 301 5.79 7.17 -6.39
N PHE A 302 6.15 5.90 -6.30
CA PHE A 302 5.30 4.85 -6.86
C PHE A 302 5.36 3.54 -6.06
N SER A 303 4.34 2.72 -6.26
CA SER A 303 4.28 1.33 -5.85
C SER A 303 3.79 0.53 -7.05
N GLY A 304 4.57 -0.46 -7.48
CA GLY A 304 4.29 -1.26 -8.68
C GLY A 304 4.92 -2.65 -8.57
N PRO A 305 4.78 -3.50 -9.59
CA PRO A 305 5.41 -4.81 -9.63
C PRO A 305 6.94 -4.72 -9.63
N SER A 306 7.60 -5.77 -9.15
CA SER A 306 9.05 -5.96 -9.27
C SER A 306 9.55 -5.69 -10.70
N ARG A 307 10.76 -5.12 -10.79
CA ARG A 307 11.44 -4.73 -12.04
C ARG A 307 10.80 -3.53 -12.76
N MET A 308 9.75 -2.91 -12.21
CA MET A 308 9.28 -1.63 -12.71
C MET A 308 10.33 -0.56 -12.44
N THR A 309 10.64 0.24 -13.45
CA THR A 309 11.64 1.31 -13.38
C THR A 309 10.97 2.67 -13.56
N LYS A 310 11.57 3.69 -12.95
CA LYS A 310 11.12 5.07 -13.00
C LYS A 310 12.20 5.95 -13.63
N SER A 311 11.80 6.82 -14.53
CA SER A 311 12.67 7.85 -15.12
C SER A 311 11.92 9.18 -15.28
N GLY A 312 12.66 10.26 -15.52
CA GLY A 312 12.11 11.61 -15.69
C GLY A 312 12.23 12.49 -14.44
N SER A 313 11.84 13.75 -14.58
CA SER A 313 11.93 14.79 -13.55
C SER A 313 11.03 15.99 -13.90
N GLY A 314 10.88 16.93 -12.96
CA GLY A 314 10.22 18.21 -13.24
C GLY A 314 8.76 18.09 -13.68
N GLY A 315 8.03 17.08 -13.19
CA GLY A 315 6.63 16.85 -13.56
C GLY A 315 6.43 15.97 -14.78
N GLN A 316 7.48 15.51 -15.45
CA GLN A 316 7.39 14.53 -16.55
C GLN A 316 8.13 13.25 -16.16
N TYR A 317 7.39 12.16 -16.04
CA TYR A 317 7.92 10.88 -15.61
C TYR A 317 7.44 9.76 -16.53
N VAL A 318 8.22 8.67 -16.58
CA VAL A 318 7.83 7.43 -17.26
C VAL A 318 8.11 6.27 -16.32
N LEU A 319 7.06 5.48 -16.03
CA LEU A 319 7.23 4.14 -15.46
C LEU A 319 7.32 3.13 -16.60
N SER A 320 8.32 2.25 -16.55
CA SER A 320 8.54 1.20 -17.56
C SER A 320 8.59 -0.17 -16.91
N TRP A 321 7.85 -1.13 -17.46
CA TRP A 321 7.79 -2.49 -16.93
C TRP A 321 7.55 -3.52 -18.03
N SER A 322 8.09 -4.72 -17.84
CA SER A 322 7.88 -5.87 -18.71
C SER A 322 7.56 -7.12 -17.89
N PRO A 323 6.39 -7.75 -18.11
CA PRO A 323 6.05 -9.02 -17.48
C PRO A 323 6.95 -10.14 -17.98
N VAL A 324 7.18 -11.12 -17.11
CA VAL A 324 7.82 -12.40 -17.47
C VAL A 324 6.78 -13.52 -17.58
N GLU A 325 7.17 -14.66 -18.14
CA GLU A 325 6.29 -15.82 -18.38
C GLU A 325 5.60 -16.32 -17.09
N SER A 326 6.27 -16.28 -15.94
CA SER A 326 5.66 -16.68 -14.67
C SER A 326 4.55 -15.73 -14.17
N GLU A 327 4.45 -14.54 -14.75
CA GLU A 327 3.46 -13.50 -14.44
C GLU A 327 2.33 -13.47 -15.48
N GLU A 328 2.29 -14.45 -16.39
CA GLU A 328 1.18 -14.61 -17.32
C GLU A 328 -0.14 -14.88 -16.57
N GLU A 329 -1.24 -14.33 -17.09
CA GLU A 329 -2.58 -14.33 -16.46
C GLU A 329 -2.66 -13.67 -15.06
N GLN A 330 -1.57 -13.09 -14.55
CA GLN A 330 -1.60 -12.30 -13.33
C GLN A 330 -2.03 -10.85 -13.62
N THR A 331 -2.44 -10.18 -12.54
CA THR A 331 -2.67 -8.73 -12.53
C THR A 331 -1.75 -8.10 -11.50
N HIS A 332 -1.33 -6.87 -11.78
CA HIS A 332 -0.44 -6.14 -10.88
C HIS A 332 -0.95 -4.71 -10.70
N PRO A 333 -1.38 -4.35 -9.48
CA PRO A 333 -1.77 -2.98 -9.19
C PRO A 333 -0.54 -2.08 -9.14
N VAL A 334 -0.68 -0.89 -9.76
CA VAL A 334 0.32 0.17 -9.76
C VAL A 334 -0.35 1.44 -9.23
N CYS A 335 0.31 2.12 -8.28
CA CYS A 335 -0.10 3.44 -7.84
C CYS A 335 1.09 4.39 -7.81
N PHE A 336 0.82 5.68 -7.99
CA PHE A 336 1.85 6.70 -7.94
C PHE A 336 1.34 8.03 -7.37
N SER A 337 2.29 8.80 -6.85
CA SER A 337 2.14 10.16 -6.33
C SER A 337 3.10 11.07 -7.03
N VAL A 338 2.70 12.30 -7.32
CA VAL A 338 3.67 13.39 -7.47
C VAL A 338 3.80 14.12 -6.13
N GLN A 339 4.92 14.79 -5.91
CA GLN A 339 5.13 15.71 -4.80
C GLN A 339 5.50 17.08 -5.36
N ALA A 340 5.03 18.14 -4.71
CA ALA A 340 5.43 19.50 -5.04
C ALA A 340 5.75 20.31 -3.79
N LEU A 341 6.82 21.10 -3.90
CA LEU A 341 7.34 21.95 -2.86
C LEU A 341 6.85 23.39 -3.08
N TYR A 342 6.30 24.00 -2.04
CA TYR A 342 5.97 25.42 -2.00
C TYR A 342 6.72 26.08 -0.84
N LYS A 343 7.34 27.23 -1.08
CA LYS A 343 8.01 28.00 -0.02
C LYS A 343 6.99 28.87 0.69
N VAL A 344 6.73 28.59 1.96
CA VAL A 344 6.00 29.52 2.83
C VAL A 344 6.99 30.55 3.34
N SER A 345 6.84 31.82 2.96
CA SER A 345 7.53 32.90 3.68
C SER A 345 6.88 33.03 5.06
N SER A 346 7.61 32.72 6.12
CA SER A 346 7.18 32.98 7.49
C SER A 346 7.15 34.50 7.76
N LEU A 347 6.06 35.16 7.39
CA LEU A 347 5.74 36.48 7.93
C LEU A 347 5.03 36.32 9.27
N PHE A 348 5.77 35.85 10.27
CA PHE A 348 5.49 36.17 11.66
C PHE A 348 6.68 36.96 12.19
N LYS A 349 6.71 38.27 11.88
CA LYS A 349 7.42 39.22 12.72
C LYS A 349 6.49 39.53 13.89
N SER A 350 6.84 39.09 15.09
CA SER A 350 6.42 39.82 16.29
C SER A 350 6.90 41.27 16.13
N GLU A 351 6.00 42.23 16.24
CA GLU A 351 6.38 43.65 16.31
C GLU A 351 7.33 43.84 17.49
N GLY A 352 8.56 44.27 17.18
CA GLY A 352 9.53 44.74 18.16
C GLY A 352 10.83 43.94 18.24
N GLU A 353 11.62 43.89 17.16
CA GLU A 353 13.09 43.80 17.26
C GLU A 353 13.75 44.21 15.93
N HIS A 354 14.84 44.98 16.03
CA HIS A 354 15.60 45.59 14.92
C HIS A 354 16.29 44.54 14.02
N PRO A 355 16.60 44.86 12.74
CA PRO A 355 17.05 43.87 11.78
C PRO A 355 18.56 43.64 11.86
N GLU A 356 18.96 42.45 12.31
CA GLU A 356 20.23 41.86 11.91
C GLU A 356 19.98 40.69 10.95
N HIS A 357 20.71 40.70 9.84
CA HIS A 357 20.66 39.69 8.80
C HIS A 357 20.91 38.28 9.37
N SER A 358 19.87 37.44 9.37
CA SER A 358 20.01 36.01 9.11
C SER A 358 18.77 35.51 8.37
N GLU A 359 18.93 35.24 7.07
CA GLU A 359 17.95 34.45 6.30
C GLU A 359 18.02 33.00 6.80
N ASN A 360 17.27 32.70 7.86
CA ASN A 360 17.07 31.33 8.29
C ASN A 360 15.92 30.74 7.46
N CYS A 361 16.24 30.25 6.26
CA CYS A 361 15.31 29.46 5.43
C CYS A 361 14.98 28.15 6.16
N GLN A 362 13.89 28.11 6.92
CA GLN A 362 13.27 26.84 7.29
C GLN A 362 12.53 26.27 6.08
N TYR A 363 13.13 25.27 5.44
CA TYR A 363 12.47 24.47 4.42
C TYR A 363 11.35 23.66 5.09
N THR A 364 10.10 23.98 4.79
CA THR A 364 8.96 23.08 5.05
C THR A 364 8.73 22.25 3.80
N ASN A 365 8.99 20.95 3.90
CA ASN A 365 8.73 19.99 2.83
C ASN A 365 7.21 19.77 2.73
N TRP A 366 6.56 20.46 1.81
CA TRP A 366 5.21 20.08 1.39
C TRP A 366 5.33 19.03 0.28
N ALA A 367 4.46 18.03 0.31
CA ALA A 367 4.41 16.98 -0.68
C ALA A 367 2.96 16.64 -0.95
N PHE A 368 2.59 16.64 -2.23
CA PHE A 368 1.20 16.65 -2.66
C PHE A 368 0.88 15.59 -3.68
N LEU A 369 0.36 14.49 -3.13
CA LEU A 369 -0.09 13.31 -3.83
C LEU A 369 -1.44 13.54 -4.49
N GLU A 370 -1.52 13.27 -5.77
CA GLU A 370 -2.73 12.79 -6.44
C GLU A 370 -2.57 11.26 -6.57
N VAL A 371 -3.47 10.48 -5.95
CA VAL A 371 -3.44 9.00 -6.05
C VAL A 371 -4.10 8.62 -7.34
N MET A 372 -3.28 8.10 -8.25
CA MET A 372 -3.79 7.33 -9.38
C MET A 372 -3.56 5.85 -9.13
N GLU A 373 -4.59 5.08 -9.44
CA GLU A 373 -4.57 3.63 -9.50
C GLU A 373 -4.58 3.20 -10.95
N LEU A 374 -3.69 2.27 -11.27
CA LEU A 374 -3.66 1.53 -12.53
C LEU A 374 -3.79 0.04 -12.21
N GLY A 375 -4.82 -0.59 -12.77
CA GLY A 375 -4.92 -2.03 -12.86
C GLY A 375 -4.20 -2.50 -14.13
N ILE A 376 -3.45 -3.60 -14.06
CA ILE A 376 -3.03 -4.29 -15.29
C ILE A 376 -3.92 -5.52 -15.42
N ARG A 377 -4.63 -5.70 -16.55
CA ARG A 377 -5.19 -7.02 -16.92
C ARG A 377 -4.37 -7.57 -18.09
N ALA A 378 -4.08 -8.86 -18.07
CA ALA A 378 -3.47 -9.54 -19.20
C ALA A 378 -4.53 -9.91 -20.26
N SER A 379 -4.07 -10.14 -21.49
CA SER A 379 -4.84 -10.43 -22.70
C SER A 379 -5.84 -11.57 -22.56
N TRP A 380 -7.06 -11.35 -23.05
CA TRP A 380 -7.82 -12.44 -23.68
C TRP A 380 -7.48 -12.44 -25.17
N PRO A 381 -7.23 -13.59 -25.82
CA PRO A 381 -7.52 -13.67 -27.24
C PRO A 381 -9.03 -13.43 -27.40
N ILE A 382 -9.40 -12.47 -28.26
CA ILE A 382 -10.72 -12.50 -28.88
C ILE A 382 -10.71 -13.77 -29.73
N TYR A 383 -11.13 -14.90 -29.16
CA TYR A 383 -11.66 -15.96 -30.00
C TYR A 383 -12.93 -15.38 -30.61
N SER A 384 -12.84 -14.98 -31.87
CA SER A 384 -14.00 -14.86 -32.72
C SER A 384 -14.75 -16.18 -32.61
N LEU A 385 -15.89 -16.18 -31.91
CA LEU A 385 -16.88 -17.22 -32.12
C LEU A 385 -17.27 -17.13 -33.59
N SER A 386 -16.99 -18.21 -34.31
CA SER A 386 -17.32 -18.46 -35.72
C SER A 386 -18.75 -18.10 -36.05
#